data_AF-A0AAV6Z0X2-F1
#
_entry.id   AF-A0AAV6Z0X2-F1
#
_cell.length_a   1.000
_cell.length_b   1.000
_cell.length_c   1.000
_cell.angle_alpha   90.00
_cell.angle_beta   90.00
_cell.angle_gamma   90.00
#
_symmetry.space_group_name_H-M   'P 1'
#
loop_
_entity.id
_entity.type
_entity.pdbx_description
1 polymer ?
#
loop_
_entity_poly.entity_id
_entity_poly.type
_entity_poly.pdbx_seq_one_letter_code
_entity_poly.pdbx_strand_id
1 'polypeptide(L)'
;MPIAAGPVPHPSYDPTAVYRGFWTAFIILAVMASVVGGLLLVCAVPFAAARLYKVGGGFLIASGVLLALLISLFALWKEFAADLERYILLERSRSCPPESHLHVYYGWSFMFASSGAPLVLLSGLLFQCISRSLHAPPEK
;
A
#
# COMPACT_ATOMS: atom_id res chain seq x y z
N MET A 1 6.54 -11.82 18.23
CA MET A 1 7.78 -11.15 17.76
C MET A 1 8.76 -11.19 18.91
N PRO A 2 9.89 -11.93 18.84
CA PRO A 2 10.90 -11.81 19.87
C PRO A 2 11.69 -10.52 19.59
N ILE A 3 11.68 -9.63 20.56
CA ILE A 3 12.52 -8.44 20.62
C ILE A 3 13.89 -8.97 21.04
N ALA A 4 14.91 -8.77 20.20
CA ALA A 4 16.28 -9.15 20.53
C ALA A 4 16.76 -8.30 21.71
N ALA A 5 16.79 -8.90 22.91
CA ALA A 5 17.40 -8.31 24.10
C ALA A 5 18.92 -8.51 24.04
N GLY A 6 19.58 -7.75 23.16
CA GLY A 6 21.03 -7.57 23.18
C GLY A 6 21.43 -6.44 24.14
N PRO A 7 22.60 -6.49 24.80
CA PRO A 7 23.07 -5.44 25.68
C PRO A 7 23.25 -4.11 24.91
N VAL A 8 22.46 -3.10 25.25
CA VAL A 8 22.60 -1.72 24.75
C VAL A 8 23.76 -1.00 25.45
N PRO A 9 24.43 0.00 24.81
CA PRO A 9 23.93 0.82 23.71
C PRO A 9 24.71 0.62 22.41
N HIS A 10 24.07 0.10 21.37
CA HIS A 10 24.57 0.24 20.00
C HIS A 10 24.01 1.55 19.41
N PRO A 11 24.86 2.48 18.93
CA PRO A 11 24.45 3.77 18.38
C PRO A 11 23.89 3.66 16.95
N SER A 12 23.40 2.48 16.56
CA SER A 12 22.63 2.33 15.33
C SER A 12 21.23 2.87 15.61
N TYR A 13 21.04 4.17 15.37
CA TYR A 13 19.72 4.74 15.08
C TYR A 13 19.02 3.76 14.14
N ASP A 14 17.99 3.06 14.62
CA ASP A 14 17.38 1.98 13.87
C ASP A 14 16.51 2.61 12.76
N PRO A 15 17.01 2.71 11.51
CA PRO A 15 16.28 3.38 10.44
C PRO A 15 14.95 2.65 10.16
N THR A 16 14.81 1.40 10.63
CA THR A 16 13.59 0.62 10.50
C THR A 16 12.43 1.19 11.31
N ALA A 17 12.68 1.92 12.41
CA ALA A 17 11.64 2.54 13.22
C ALA A 17 10.94 3.70 12.49
N VAL A 18 11.72 4.60 11.87
CA VAL A 18 11.21 5.72 11.07
C VAL A 18 10.45 5.20 9.86
N TYR A 19 11.03 4.20 9.20
CA TYR A 19 10.44 3.55 8.05
C TYR A 19 9.07 2.95 8.43
N ARG A 20 9.00 2.16 9.51
CA ARG A 20 7.75 1.55 10.00
C ARG A 20 6.66 2.57 10.31
N GLY A 21 7.02 3.68 10.96
CA GLY A 21 6.08 4.78 11.23
C GLY A 21 5.52 5.39 9.94
N PHE A 22 6.39 5.65 8.97
CA PHE A 22 6.00 6.14 7.65
C PHE A 22 5.03 5.20 6.95
N TRP A 23 5.32 3.89 6.88
CA TRP A 23 4.40 2.89 6.29
C TRP A 23 3.04 2.89 6.93
N THR A 24 3.00 2.90 8.26
CA THR A 24 1.74 2.89 8.99
C THR A 24 0.90 4.13 8.70
N ALA A 25 1.52 5.31 8.55
CA ALA A 25 0.80 6.54 8.21
C ALA A 25 0.13 6.45 6.82
N PHE A 26 0.85 5.96 5.80
CA PHE A 26 0.28 5.78 4.46
C PHE A 26 -0.85 4.75 4.43
N ILE A 27 -0.70 3.64 5.15
CA ILE A 27 -1.75 2.62 5.26
C ILE A 27 -3.00 3.23 5.91
N ILE A 28 -2.84 3.93 7.02
CA ILE A 28 -3.96 4.58 7.73
C ILE A 28 -4.65 5.58 6.82
N LEU A 29 -3.90 6.46 6.14
CA LEU A 29 -4.47 7.43 5.20
C LEU A 29 -5.23 6.75 4.06
N ALA A 30 -4.67 5.70 3.47
CA ALA A 30 -5.33 4.95 2.40
C ALA A 30 -6.64 4.29 2.88
N VAL A 31 -6.63 3.70 4.08
CA VAL A 31 -7.82 3.08 4.69
C VAL A 31 -8.87 4.12 5.04
N MET A 32 -8.49 5.25 5.64
CA MET A 32 -9.44 6.31 5.95
C MET A 32 -10.07 6.89 4.67
N ALA A 33 -9.27 7.09 3.62
CA ALA A 33 -9.77 7.55 2.32
C ALA A 33 -10.72 6.53 1.68
N SER A 34 -10.44 5.22 1.76
CA SER A 34 -11.32 4.19 1.19
C SER A 34 -12.63 4.06 1.97
N VAL A 35 -12.60 4.16 3.31
CA VAL A 35 -13.80 4.15 4.16
C VAL A 35 -14.68 5.35 3.85
N VAL A 36 -14.10 6.55 3.80
CA VAL A 36 -14.85 7.78 3.46
C VAL A 36 -15.43 7.70 2.05
N GLY A 37 -14.63 7.27 1.06
CA GLY A 37 -15.09 7.08 -0.31
C GLY A 37 -16.22 6.05 -0.42
N GLY A 38 -16.12 4.93 0.29
CA GLY A 38 -17.15 3.88 0.34
C GLY A 38 -18.45 4.36 0.96
N LEU A 39 -18.40 5.07 2.09
CA LEU A 39 -19.58 5.65 2.73
C LEU A 39 -20.27 6.66 1.81
N LEU A 40 -19.50 7.53 1.14
CA LEU A 40 -20.05 8.47 0.17
C LEU A 40 -20.75 7.77 -0.99
N LEU A 41 -20.21 6.65 -1.49
CA LEU A 41 -20.82 5.86 -2.56
C LEU A 41 -22.08 5.14 -2.10
N VAL A 42 -22.10 4.56 -0.89
CA VAL A 42 -23.31 3.94 -0.31
C VAL A 42 -24.41 4.99 -0.14
N CYS A 43 -24.06 6.20 0.30
CA CYS A 43 -25.00 7.32 0.37
C CYS A 43 -25.41 7.83 -1.03
N ALA A 44 -24.60 7.65 -2.08
CA ALA A 44 -24.94 8.11 -3.42
C ALA A 44 -26.10 7.34 -4.07
N VAL A 45 -26.26 6.05 -3.70
CA VAL A 45 -27.31 5.17 -4.23
C VAL A 45 -28.73 5.69 -3.98
N PRO A 46 -29.16 6.02 -2.74
CA PRO A 46 -30.52 6.51 -2.48
C PRO A 46 -30.78 7.92 -3.01
N PHE A 47 -29.74 8.77 -3.14
CA PHE A 47 -29.90 10.18 -3.52
C PHE A 47 -29.68 10.45 -5.02
N ALA A 48 -29.30 9.43 -5.82
CA ALA A 48 -28.98 9.53 -7.25
C ALA A 48 -28.07 10.73 -7.60
N ALA A 49 -27.23 11.16 -6.66
CA ALA A 49 -26.50 12.40 -6.77
C ALA A 49 -25.19 12.18 -7.52
N ALA A 50 -25.14 12.58 -8.79
CA ALA A 50 -23.94 12.50 -9.62
C ALA A 50 -22.69 13.12 -8.95
N ARG A 51 -22.90 14.13 -8.10
CA ARG A 51 -21.84 14.79 -7.31
C ARG A 51 -21.21 13.85 -6.26
N LEU A 52 -22.01 13.02 -5.58
CA LEU A 52 -21.48 12.09 -4.57
C LEU A 52 -20.68 10.96 -5.23
N TYR A 53 -21.12 10.45 -6.38
CA TYR A 53 -20.33 9.49 -7.17
C TYR A 53 -18.98 10.07 -7.61
N LYS A 54 -18.95 11.35 -8.02
CA LYS A 54 -17.72 12.04 -8.40
C LYS A 54 -16.72 12.16 -7.25
N VAL A 55 -17.20 12.56 -6.08
CA VAL A 55 -16.37 12.78 -4.89
C VAL A 55 -15.93 11.42 -4.30
N GLY A 56 -16.85 10.47 -4.15
CA GLY A 56 -16.56 9.12 -3.66
C GLY A 56 -15.58 8.37 -4.55
N GLY A 57 -15.77 8.40 -5.88
CA GLY A 57 -14.81 7.84 -6.84
C GLY A 57 -13.44 8.52 -6.79
N GLY A 58 -13.39 9.84 -6.56
CA GLY A 58 -12.14 10.57 -6.33
C GLY A 58 -11.38 10.11 -5.09
N PHE A 59 -12.07 9.88 -3.96
CA PHE A 59 -11.48 9.33 -2.74
C PHE A 59 -10.92 7.90 -2.95
N LEU A 60 -11.61 7.05 -3.73
CA LEU A 60 -11.10 5.71 -4.07
C LEU A 60 -9.85 5.78 -4.94
N ILE A 61 -9.80 6.69 -5.93
CA ILE A 61 -8.60 6.90 -6.76
C ILE A 61 -7.43 7.36 -5.87
N ALA A 62 -7.66 8.34 -5.00
CA ALA A 62 -6.63 8.84 -4.08
C ALA A 62 -6.09 7.72 -3.16
N SER A 63 -6.98 6.90 -2.59
CA SER A 63 -6.60 5.71 -1.80
C SER A 63 -5.76 4.73 -2.62
N GLY A 64 -6.17 4.43 -3.85
CA GLY A 64 -5.44 3.54 -4.75
C GLY A 64 -4.06 4.05 -5.13
N VAL A 65 -3.92 5.35 -5.40
CA VAL A 65 -2.62 5.99 -5.66
C VAL A 65 -1.71 5.92 -4.42
N LEU A 66 -2.25 6.18 -3.23
CA LEU A 66 -1.51 6.05 -1.96
C LEU A 66 -1.03 4.60 -1.74
N LEU A 67 -1.87 3.60 -2.03
CA LEU A 67 -1.48 2.18 -1.94
C LEU A 67 -0.43 1.80 -3.00
N ALA A 68 -0.54 2.30 -4.22
CA ALA A 68 0.45 2.05 -5.27
C ALA A 68 1.81 2.69 -4.94
N LEU A 69 1.81 3.93 -4.43
CA LEU A 69 3.00 4.61 -3.90
C LEU A 69 3.62 3.82 -2.76
N LEU A 70 2.80 3.30 -1.84
CA LEU A 70 3.24 2.46 -0.74
C LEU A 70 3.96 1.20 -1.27
N ILE A 71 3.33 0.45 -2.17
CA ILE A 71 3.93 -0.77 -2.73
C ILE A 71 5.24 -0.46 -3.48
N SER A 72 5.26 0.62 -4.25
CA SER A 72 6.43 1.02 -5.03
C SER A 72 7.59 1.43 -4.12
N LEU A 73 7.33 2.25 -3.10
CA LEU A 73 8.35 2.65 -2.15
C LEU A 73 8.83 1.44 -1.32
N PHE A 74 7.95 0.46 -1.04
CA PHE A 74 8.34 -0.77 -0.34
C PHE A 74 9.28 -1.61 -1.21
N ALA A 75 8.98 -1.75 -2.50
CA ALA A 75 9.85 -2.41 -3.48
C ALA A 75 11.18 -1.67 -3.64
N LEU A 76 11.16 -0.34 -3.76
CA LEU A 76 12.37 0.49 -3.85
C LEU A 76 13.25 0.33 -2.61
N TRP A 77 12.68 0.36 -1.41
CA TRP A 77 13.46 0.15 -0.20
C TRP A 77 14.04 -1.27 -0.10
N LYS A 78 13.28 -2.26 -0.57
CA LYS A 78 13.76 -3.64 -0.69
C LYS A 78 14.93 -3.76 -1.67
N GLU A 79 14.98 -2.93 -2.71
CA GLU A 79 16.08 -2.90 -3.68
C GLU A 79 17.29 -2.07 -3.18
N PHE A 80 17.03 -0.93 -2.52
CA PHE A 80 18.06 0.09 -2.22
C PHE A 80 18.56 0.13 -0.77
N ALA A 81 17.71 -0.14 0.22
CA ALA A 81 18.08 0.01 1.64
C ALA A 81 18.40 -1.32 2.30
N ALA A 82 17.66 -2.36 1.92
CA ALA A 82 18.02 -3.73 2.21
C ALA A 82 18.67 -4.31 0.97
N ASP A 83 19.95 -4.03 0.73
CA ASP A 83 20.81 -4.94 -0.04
C ASP A 83 20.92 -6.24 0.79
N LEU A 84 19.78 -6.92 0.85
CA LEU A 84 19.48 -8.05 1.70
C LEU A 84 20.35 -9.22 1.26
N GLU A 85 20.71 -9.25 -0.02
CA GLU A 85 21.69 -10.17 -0.56
C GLU A 85 23.07 -9.94 0.06
N ARG A 86 23.56 -8.69 0.16
CA ARG A 86 24.83 -8.38 0.83
C ARG A 86 24.78 -8.64 2.33
N TYR A 87 23.67 -8.29 3.00
CA TYR A 87 23.48 -8.53 4.43
C TYR A 87 23.40 -10.03 4.75
N ILE A 88 22.66 -10.80 3.94
CA ILE A 88 22.59 -12.26 4.05
C ILE A 88 23.94 -12.88 3.72
N LEU A 89 24.69 -12.39 2.71
CA LEU A 89 26.02 -12.91 2.39
C LEU A 89 27.04 -12.64 3.51
N LEU A 90 26.98 -11.48 4.16
CA LEU A 90 27.81 -11.13 5.32
C LEU A 90 27.44 -11.94 6.58
N GLU A 91 26.15 -12.17 6.85
CA GLU A 91 25.71 -13.03 7.96
C GLU A 91 25.97 -14.54 7.66
N ARG A 92 25.82 -14.97 6.40
CA ARG A 92 26.13 -16.32 5.89
C ARG A 92 27.59 -16.67 6.08
N SER A 93 28.51 -15.71 5.89
CA SER A 93 29.94 -15.88 6.17
C SER A 93 30.23 -16.28 7.62
N ARG A 94 29.37 -15.93 8.58
CA ARG A 94 29.60 -16.22 10.00
C ARG A 94 28.93 -17.49 10.52
N SER A 95 27.90 -18.05 9.86
CA SER A 95 27.06 -19.06 10.52
C SER A 95 26.54 -20.24 9.69
N CYS A 96 26.75 -20.33 8.36
CA CYS A 96 26.21 -21.46 7.57
C CYS A 96 27.18 -22.10 6.56
N PRO A 97 27.10 -23.43 6.33
CA PRO A 97 27.88 -24.13 5.31
C PRO A 97 27.42 -23.74 3.88
N PRO A 98 28.32 -23.84 2.87
CA PRO A 98 28.20 -23.15 1.57
C PRO A 98 27.03 -23.55 0.66
N GLU A 99 26.37 -24.69 0.89
CA GLU A 99 25.47 -25.35 -0.09
C GLU A 99 23.95 -25.05 0.05
N SER A 100 23.52 -24.17 0.98
CA SER A 100 22.09 -23.91 1.16
C SER A 100 21.58 -22.75 0.30
N HIS A 101 20.74 -23.03 -0.70
CA HIS A 101 20.04 -21.98 -1.47
C HIS A 101 18.94 -21.36 -0.61
N LEU A 102 19.04 -20.06 -0.31
CA LEU A 102 18.05 -19.35 0.49
C LEU A 102 17.04 -18.64 -0.43
N HIS A 103 15.82 -19.20 -0.54
CA HIS A 103 14.72 -18.53 -1.25
C HIS A 103 14.00 -17.56 -0.31
N VAL A 104 14.01 -16.27 -0.64
CA VAL A 104 13.24 -15.24 0.07
C VAL A 104 11.88 -15.09 -0.61
N TYR A 105 10.81 -15.47 0.08
CA TYR A 105 9.43 -15.34 -0.41
C TYR A 105 8.76 -14.06 0.09
N TYR A 106 7.95 -13.43 -0.77
CA TYR A 106 7.07 -12.33 -0.36
C TYR A 106 5.92 -12.86 0.51
N GLY A 107 5.60 -12.14 1.58
CA GLY A 107 4.46 -12.48 2.43
C GLY A 107 3.12 -12.28 1.72
N TRP A 108 2.11 -13.06 2.12
CA TRP A 108 0.74 -12.97 1.61
C TRP A 108 0.16 -11.55 1.61
N SER A 109 0.49 -10.73 2.61
CA SER A 109 0.03 -9.34 2.71
C SER A 109 0.49 -8.48 1.53
N PHE A 110 1.69 -8.72 0.99
CA PHE A 110 2.20 -7.98 -0.16
C PHE A 110 1.46 -8.37 -1.45
N MET A 111 1.16 -9.65 -1.62
CA MET A 111 0.37 -10.14 -2.75
C MET A 111 -1.04 -9.52 -2.76
N PHE A 112 -1.69 -9.44 -1.60
CA PHE A 112 -3.00 -8.78 -1.46
C PHE A 112 -2.94 -7.27 -1.69
N ALA A 113 -1.89 -6.59 -1.22
CA ALA A 113 -1.72 -5.17 -1.47
C ALA A 113 -1.50 -4.90 -2.97
N SER A 114 -0.62 -5.68 -3.60
CA SER A 114 -0.31 -5.66 -5.04
C SER A 114 -1.56 -5.84 -5.91
N SER A 115 -2.40 -6.83 -5.60
CA SER A 115 -3.63 -7.06 -6.36
C SER A 115 -4.74 -6.06 -6.01
N GLY A 116 -4.79 -5.58 -4.76
CA GLY A 116 -5.80 -4.64 -4.28
C GLY A 116 -5.65 -3.23 -4.86
N ALA A 117 -4.42 -2.74 -5.05
CA ALA A 117 -4.17 -1.40 -5.59
C ALA A 117 -4.80 -1.15 -6.99
N PRO A 118 -4.59 -1.99 -8.01
CA PRO A 118 -5.21 -1.79 -9.32
C PRO A 118 -6.73 -1.97 -9.27
N LEU A 119 -7.25 -2.88 -8.43
CA LEU A 119 -8.69 -3.09 -8.25
C LEU A 119 -9.37 -1.83 -7.70
N VAL A 120 -8.79 -1.20 -6.67
CA VAL A 120 -9.37 0.01 -6.08
C VAL A 120 -9.29 1.22 -7.03
N LEU A 121 -8.22 1.31 -7.82
CA LEU A 121 -8.07 2.33 -8.87
C LEU A 121 -9.11 2.14 -9.99
N LEU A 122 -9.27 0.91 -10.48
CA LEU A 122 -10.25 0.57 -11.50
C LEU A 122 -11.67 0.88 -11.01
N SER A 123 -11.97 0.49 -9.77
CA SER A 123 -13.25 0.80 -9.12
C SER A 123 -13.51 2.31 -9.08
N GLY A 124 -12.54 3.11 -8.61
CA GLY A 124 -12.64 4.57 -8.57
C GLY A 124 -12.85 5.20 -9.96
N LEU A 125 -12.15 4.71 -10.98
CA LEU A 125 -12.31 5.16 -12.38
C LEU A 125 -13.69 4.83 -12.93
N LEU A 126 -14.22 3.63 -12.66
CA LEU A 126 -15.57 3.23 -13.08
C LEU A 126 -16.63 4.16 -12.47
N PHE A 127 -16.52 4.49 -11.17
CA PHE A 127 -17.45 5.43 -10.54
C PHE A 127 -17.34 6.86 -11.11
N GLN A 128 -16.15 7.29 -11.53
CA GLN A 128 -15.99 8.56 -12.25
C GLN A 128 -16.65 8.52 -13.63
N CYS A 129 -16.52 7.42 -14.37
CA CYS A 129 -17.20 7.24 -15.65
C CYS A 129 -18.72 7.27 -15.50
N ILE A 130 -19.27 6.59 -14.48
CA ILE A 130 -20.70 6.62 -14.17
C ILE A 130 -21.16 8.04 -13.83
N SER A 131 -20.40 8.76 -13.00
CA SER A 131 -20.69 10.16 -12.66
C SER A 131 -20.72 11.07 -13.90
N ARG A 132 -19.79 10.89 -14.85
CA ARG A 132 -19.77 11.63 -16.12
C ARG A 132 -20.97 11.30 -17.01
N SER A 133 -21.33 10.02 -17.10
CA SER A 133 -22.49 9.56 -17.87
C SER A 133 -23.80 10.16 -17.34
N LEU A 134 -23.95 10.22 -16.01
CA LEU A 134 -25.10 10.86 -15.36
C LEU A 134 -25.17 12.39 -15.54
N HIS A 135 -24.04 13.03 -15.86
CA HIS A 135 -23.97 14.48 -16.08
C HIS A 135 -24.12 14.86 -17.56
N ALA A 136 -23.99 13.90 -18.48
CA ALA A 136 -24.25 14.15 -19.90
C ALA A 136 -25.75 14.39 -20.10
N PRO A 137 -26.16 15.42 -20.87
CA PRO A 137 -27.57 15.61 -21.21
C PRO A 137 -28.05 14.39 -22.03
N PRO A 138 -29.31 13.96 -21.86
CA PRO A 138 -29.85 12.88 -22.66
C PRO A 138 -29.80 13.29 -24.14
N GLU A 139 -29.18 12.45 -24.96
CA GLU A 139 -29.27 12.53 -26.43
C GLU A 139 -30.76 12.43 -26.79
N LYS A 140 -31.30 13.51 -27.38
CA LYS A 140 -32.68 13.60 -27.87
C LYS A 140 -32.76 13.10 -29.30
#